data_AF-A0A7Y0GWE0-F1
#
_entry.id   AF-A0A7Y0GWE0-F1
#
_cell.length_a   1.000
_cell.length_b   1.000
_cell.length_c   1.000
_cell.angle_alpha   90.00
_cell.angle_beta   90.00
_cell.angle_gamma   90.00
#
_symmetry.space_group_name_H-M   'P 1'
#
loop_
_entity.id
_entity.type
_entity.pdbx_description
1 polymer ?
#
loop_
_entity_poly.entity_id
_entity_poly.type
_entity_poly.pdbx_seq_one_letter_code
_entity_poly.pdbx_strand_id
1 'polypeptide(L)'
;IESGWHLSMVVPAQPHFPNMPENTYTLWGYGFELDNEGDYVRKKMSQATGKEVLTELVHQLGFEDILDEVLATTDVTTVMMPYASALFSRRIPADRPKVIPDGAQNFAFLGQFTELSGDVVFTVEYSIHGAMHAVYEFFGVDRSIPPIYQGLRDPKVSLKALQAAFK
;
A
#
# COMPACT_ATOMS: atom_id res chain seq x y z
N ILE A 1 3.44 17.52 -4.29
CA ILE A 1 4.37 17.31 -3.15
C ILE A 1 4.05 18.29 -2.03
N GLU A 2 3.76 19.55 -2.35
CA GLU A 2 3.50 20.61 -1.36
C GLU A 2 2.07 20.63 -0.78
N SER A 3 1.31 19.55 -0.93
CA SER A 3 -0.05 19.49 -0.38
C SER A 3 -0.01 19.36 1.14
N GLY A 4 -0.81 20.16 1.86
CA GLY A 4 -0.93 20.12 3.32
C GLY A 4 -1.28 18.73 3.89
N TRP A 5 -1.98 17.90 3.11
CA TRP A 5 -2.33 16.51 3.46
C TRP A 5 -1.33 15.46 2.97
N HIS A 6 -0.30 15.89 2.22
CA HIS A 6 0.58 15.00 1.46
C HIS A 6 -0.25 14.04 0.57
N LEU A 7 -1.20 14.62 -0.16
CA LEU A 7 -2.18 13.89 -0.95
C LEU A 7 -1.52 13.24 -2.18
N SER A 8 -1.86 11.98 -2.41
CA SER A 8 -1.47 11.20 -3.58
C SER A 8 -2.69 10.52 -4.19
N MET A 9 -2.69 10.35 -5.51
CA MET A 9 -3.76 9.69 -6.25
C MET A 9 -3.23 8.67 -7.24
N VAL A 10 -4.08 7.71 -7.59
CA VAL A 10 -3.85 6.69 -8.60
C VAL A 10 -5.11 6.56 -9.44
N VAL A 11 -4.95 6.66 -10.76
CA VAL A 11 -5.98 6.30 -11.74
C VAL A 11 -5.68 4.89 -12.23
N PRO A 12 -6.37 3.86 -11.74
CA PRO A 12 -6.16 2.50 -12.21
C PRO A 12 -6.68 2.32 -13.64
N ALA A 13 -6.27 1.23 -14.30
CA ALA A 13 -6.84 0.81 -15.57
C ALA A 13 -8.36 0.64 -15.45
N GLN A 14 -9.09 1.09 -16.47
CA GLN A 14 -10.56 1.12 -16.48
C GLN A 14 -11.13 0.07 -17.44
N PRO A 15 -12.22 -0.63 -17.08
CA PRO A 15 -12.89 -0.57 -15.77
C PRO A 15 -12.06 -1.26 -14.69
N HIS A 16 -11.98 -0.64 -13.50
CA HIS A 16 -11.20 -1.22 -12.38
C HIS A 16 -11.91 -2.40 -11.72
N PHE A 17 -13.24 -2.34 -11.60
CA PHE A 17 -14.06 -3.40 -11.03
C PHE A 17 -14.83 -4.16 -12.12
N PRO A 18 -15.04 -5.48 -11.95
CA PRO A 18 -15.94 -6.24 -12.81
C PRO A 18 -17.35 -5.62 -12.79
N ASN A 19 -17.98 -5.52 -13.96
CA ASN A 19 -19.35 -5.02 -14.12
C ASN A 19 -19.56 -3.55 -13.67
N MET A 20 -18.54 -2.70 -13.75
CA MET A 20 -18.75 -1.25 -13.61
C MET A 20 -19.75 -0.76 -14.67
N PRO A 21 -20.70 0.12 -14.31
CA PRO A 21 -21.58 0.74 -15.29
C PRO A 21 -20.79 1.48 -16.36
N GLU A 22 -21.33 1.55 -17.57
CA GLU A 22 -20.73 2.33 -18.65
C GLU A 22 -20.54 3.79 -18.24
N ASN A 23 -19.47 4.42 -18.74
CA ASN A 23 -19.09 5.81 -18.42
C ASN A 23 -18.88 6.10 -16.93
N THR A 24 -18.68 5.07 -16.11
CA THR A 24 -18.24 5.23 -14.71
C THR A 24 -16.74 4.96 -14.63
N TYR A 25 -16.02 5.83 -13.93
CA TYR A 25 -14.58 5.74 -13.75
C TYR A 25 -14.23 5.73 -12.26
N THR A 26 -13.14 5.08 -11.90
CA THR A 26 -12.66 5.03 -10.52
C THR A 26 -11.30 5.69 -10.40
N LEU A 27 -11.12 6.37 -9.27
CA LEU A 27 -9.86 6.92 -8.83
C LEU A 27 -9.68 6.51 -7.37
N TRP A 28 -8.44 6.28 -6.96
CA TRP A 28 -8.09 6.06 -5.57
C TRP A 28 -7.09 7.11 -5.12
N GLY A 29 -7.17 7.52 -3.86
CA GLY A 29 -6.22 8.46 -3.28
C GLY A 29 -6.05 8.23 -1.78
N TYR A 30 -4.96 8.76 -1.27
CA TYR A 30 -4.63 8.72 0.15
C TYR A 30 -3.79 9.95 0.53
N GLY A 31 -3.82 10.30 1.82
CA GLY A 31 -2.96 11.32 2.40
C GLY A 31 -2.29 10.75 3.64
N PHE A 32 -1.08 11.23 3.94
CA PHE A 32 -0.32 10.81 5.11
C PHE A 32 -0.50 11.77 6.30
N GLU A 33 -0.78 13.04 6.04
CA GLU A 33 -0.84 14.08 7.08
C GLU A 33 -2.27 14.33 7.56
N LEU A 34 -2.82 13.33 8.26
CA LEU A 34 -4.23 13.26 8.64
C LEU A 34 -4.69 14.39 9.59
N ASP A 35 -3.76 14.93 10.37
CA ASP A 35 -3.98 15.98 11.36
C ASP A 35 -3.65 17.38 10.85
N ASN A 36 -3.08 17.49 9.64
CA ASN A 36 -2.80 18.78 9.02
C ASN A 36 -4.04 19.34 8.32
N GLU A 37 -4.13 20.65 8.28
CA GLU A 37 -5.15 21.34 7.48
C GLU A 37 -4.84 21.24 5.99
N GLY A 38 -5.89 21.11 5.19
CA GLY A 38 -5.78 21.18 3.72
C GLY A 38 -5.46 22.60 3.26
N ASP A 39 -4.93 22.73 2.06
CA ASP A 39 -4.55 24.02 1.48
C ASP A 39 -5.78 24.82 1.01
N TYR A 40 -6.89 24.16 0.71
CA TYR A 40 -8.11 24.80 0.20
C TYR A 40 -9.29 24.58 1.13
N VAL A 41 -9.48 23.35 1.65
CA VAL A 41 -10.59 23.02 2.56
C VAL A 41 -10.40 23.61 3.97
N ARG A 42 -9.14 23.87 4.38
CA ARG A 42 -8.79 24.43 5.70
C ARG A 42 -9.39 23.64 6.88
N LYS A 43 -9.41 22.32 6.75
CA LYS A 43 -9.77 21.35 7.80
C LYS A 43 -8.74 20.24 7.86
N LYS A 44 -8.63 19.61 9.03
CA LYS A 44 -7.89 18.36 9.16
C LYS A 44 -8.43 17.31 8.20
N MET A 45 -7.56 16.57 7.52
CA MET A 45 -8.01 15.53 6.58
C MET A 45 -8.90 14.50 7.27
N SER A 46 -8.57 14.13 8.52
CA SER A 46 -9.35 13.19 9.35
C SER A 46 -10.79 13.65 9.65
N GLN A 47 -11.08 14.93 9.45
CA GLN A 47 -12.39 15.55 9.68
C GLN A 47 -13.10 15.92 8.36
N ALA A 48 -12.44 15.71 7.21
CA ALA A 48 -12.98 16.05 5.91
C ALA A 48 -13.98 14.99 5.41
N THR A 49 -15.07 15.46 4.83
CA THR A 49 -16.03 14.64 4.09
C THR A 49 -15.45 14.23 2.74
N GLY A 50 -16.05 13.23 2.08
CA GLY A 50 -15.62 12.82 0.74
C GLY A 50 -15.67 13.95 -0.30
N LYS A 51 -16.69 14.82 -0.22
CA LYS A 51 -16.78 16.01 -1.08
C LYS A 51 -15.64 16.99 -0.82
N GLU A 52 -15.30 17.24 0.45
CA GLU A 52 -14.17 18.11 0.79
C GLU A 52 -12.84 17.52 0.34
N VAL A 53 -12.64 16.20 0.48
CA VAL A 53 -11.44 15.53 -0.05
C VAL A 53 -11.34 15.71 -1.57
N LEU A 54 -12.45 15.59 -2.29
CA LEU A 54 -12.50 15.82 -3.73
C LEU A 54 -12.25 17.28 -4.11
N THR A 55 -12.83 18.23 -3.36
CA THR A 55 -12.56 19.66 -3.54
C THR A 55 -11.08 19.98 -3.39
N GLU A 56 -10.45 19.53 -2.31
CA GLU A 56 -9.01 19.70 -2.11
C GLU A 56 -8.23 19.12 -3.29
N LEU A 57 -8.57 17.91 -3.73
CA LEU A 57 -7.89 17.24 -4.82
C LEU A 57 -7.98 18.00 -6.15
N VAL A 58 -9.18 18.47 -6.50
CA VAL A 58 -9.44 19.23 -7.74
C VAL A 58 -8.66 20.54 -7.74
N HIS A 59 -8.59 21.23 -6.60
CA HIS A 59 -7.76 22.44 -6.45
C HIS A 59 -6.27 22.14 -6.59
N GLN A 60 -5.77 21.06 -5.96
CA GLN A 60 -4.37 20.64 -6.09
C GLN A 60 -3.99 20.29 -7.54
N LEU A 61 -4.96 19.88 -8.36
CA LEU A 61 -4.79 19.65 -9.79
C LEU A 61 -4.92 20.91 -10.65
N GLY A 62 -5.46 22.01 -10.11
CA GLY A 62 -5.74 23.25 -10.84
C GLY A 62 -6.94 23.17 -11.78
N PHE A 63 -7.94 22.33 -11.48
CA PHE A 63 -9.14 22.10 -12.30
C PHE A 63 -10.41 22.74 -11.69
N GLU A 64 -10.26 23.96 -11.18
CA GLU A 64 -11.35 24.68 -10.51
C GLU A 64 -12.55 24.98 -11.42
N ASP A 65 -12.31 25.09 -12.73
CA ASP A 65 -13.32 25.38 -13.75
C ASP A 65 -14.38 24.29 -13.89
N ILE A 66 -14.07 23.04 -13.48
CA ILE A 66 -14.97 21.88 -13.53
C ILE A 66 -15.43 21.41 -12.14
N LEU A 67 -15.09 22.13 -11.07
CA LEU A 67 -15.31 21.68 -9.69
C LEU A 67 -16.79 21.32 -9.41
N ASP A 68 -17.72 22.17 -9.83
CA ASP A 68 -19.16 21.96 -9.59
C ASP A 68 -19.68 20.70 -10.30
N GLU A 69 -19.22 20.45 -11.53
CA GLU A 69 -19.59 19.26 -12.29
C GLU A 69 -19.01 17.99 -11.65
N VAL A 70 -17.74 18.03 -11.25
CA VAL A 70 -17.06 16.91 -10.59
C VAL A 70 -17.74 16.57 -9.26
N LEU A 71 -18.08 17.57 -8.44
CA LEU A 71 -18.79 17.38 -7.17
C LEU A 71 -20.23 16.86 -7.34
N ALA A 72 -20.87 17.15 -8.48
CA ALA A 72 -22.22 16.68 -8.79
C ALA A 72 -22.25 15.25 -9.33
N THR A 73 -21.16 14.78 -9.94
CA THR A 73 -21.10 13.50 -10.67
C THR A 73 -20.24 12.43 -10.00
N THR A 74 -19.51 12.78 -8.92
CA THR A 74 -18.58 11.88 -8.25
C THR A 74 -19.04 11.54 -6.83
N ASP A 75 -19.15 10.24 -6.55
CA ASP A 75 -19.32 9.73 -5.20
C ASP A 75 -17.96 9.38 -4.58
N VAL A 76 -17.72 9.86 -3.36
CA VAL A 76 -16.46 9.63 -2.63
C VAL A 76 -16.74 8.92 -1.32
N THR A 77 -16.23 7.70 -1.22
CA THR A 77 -16.22 6.92 0.03
C THR A 77 -14.88 7.11 0.72
N THR A 78 -14.88 7.69 1.91
CA THR A 78 -13.68 7.84 2.73
C THR A 78 -13.51 6.65 3.66
N VAL A 79 -12.25 6.26 3.92
CA VAL A 79 -11.93 5.16 4.84
C VAL A 79 -10.72 5.57 5.68
N MET A 80 -10.90 5.56 7.00
CA MET A 80 -9.79 5.74 7.96
C MET A 80 -9.29 4.37 8.41
N MET A 81 -8.01 4.09 8.15
CA MET A 81 -7.39 2.81 8.47
C MET A 81 -6.29 3.02 9.53
N PRO A 82 -6.60 2.87 10.83
CA PRO A 82 -5.64 3.17 11.91
C PRO A 82 -4.37 2.30 11.87
N TYR A 83 -4.43 1.14 11.21
CA TYR A 83 -3.32 0.19 11.13
C TYR A 83 -2.79 -0.01 9.70
N ALA A 84 -3.14 0.85 8.74
CA ALA A 84 -2.68 0.70 7.35
C ALA A 84 -1.15 0.60 7.21
N SER A 85 -0.41 1.35 8.04
CA SER A 85 1.05 1.36 8.07
C SER A 85 1.64 0.58 9.26
N ALA A 86 0.83 -0.15 10.03
CA ALA A 86 1.28 -0.80 11.27
C ALA A 86 2.45 -1.78 11.05
N LEU A 87 2.52 -2.43 9.90
CA LEU A 87 3.62 -3.30 9.48
C LEU A 87 4.99 -2.60 9.36
N PHE A 88 5.01 -1.27 9.27
CA PHE A 88 6.22 -0.45 9.23
C PHE A 88 6.59 0.14 10.59
N SER A 89 5.84 -0.20 11.65
CA SER A 89 6.20 0.22 13.00
C SER A 89 7.61 -0.25 13.36
N ARG A 90 8.31 0.55 14.17
CA ARG A 90 9.62 0.17 14.72
C ARG A 90 9.47 -1.19 15.41
N ARG A 91 10.39 -2.10 15.12
CA ARG A 91 10.40 -3.45 15.68
C ARG A 91 11.82 -3.93 15.94
N ILE A 92 11.95 -4.90 16.83
CA ILE A 92 13.12 -5.76 16.97
C ILE A 92 12.84 -7.12 16.33
N PRO A 93 13.86 -7.94 16.02
CA PRO A 93 13.66 -9.25 15.39
C PRO A 93 12.71 -10.19 16.14
N ALA A 94 12.56 -10.03 17.46
CA ALA A 94 11.71 -10.87 18.29
C ALA A 94 10.20 -10.48 18.28
N ASP A 95 9.84 -9.31 17.73
CA ASP A 95 8.45 -8.82 17.79
C ASP A 95 7.49 -9.57 16.86
N ARG A 96 8.02 -10.34 15.91
CA ARG A 96 7.25 -11.13 14.95
C ARG A 96 7.59 -12.61 15.11
N PRO A 97 6.59 -13.51 15.17
CA PRO A 97 6.87 -14.94 15.21
C PRO A 97 7.40 -15.41 13.85
N LYS A 98 8.23 -16.45 13.85
CA LYS A 98 8.53 -17.22 12.63
C LYS A 98 7.22 -17.73 12.02
N VAL A 99 7.19 -17.89 10.70
CA VAL A 99 6.06 -18.53 9.99
C VAL A 99 5.72 -19.87 10.64
N ILE A 100 6.73 -20.71 10.88
CA ILE A 100 6.62 -21.94 11.66
C ILE A 100 7.52 -21.77 12.90
N PRO A 101 6.93 -21.56 14.09
CA PRO A 101 7.71 -21.48 15.33
C PRO A 101 8.49 -22.77 15.60
N ASP A 102 9.63 -22.64 16.27
CA ASP A 102 10.46 -23.81 16.59
C ASP A 102 9.67 -24.80 17.45
N GLY A 103 9.61 -26.06 17.00
CA GLY A 103 8.86 -27.13 17.67
C GLY A 103 7.36 -27.21 17.32
N ALA A 104 6.82 -26.26 16.54
CA ALA A 104 5.44 -26.33 16.08
C ALA A 104 5.21 -27.56 15.18
N GLN A 105 4.19 -28.36 15.53
CA GLN A 105 3.88 -29.62 14.80
C GLN A 105 2.71 -29.47 13.83
N ASN A 106 1.81 -28.53 14.08
CA ASN A 106 0.51 -28.47 13.40
C ASN A 106 -0.08 -27.06 13.30
N PHE A 107 0.73 -26.01 13.51
CA PHE A 107 0.27 -24.63 13.39
C PHE A 107 1.37 -23.70 12.87
N ALA A 108 0.96 -22.69 12.11
CA ALA A 108 1.82 -21.65 11.57
C ALA A 108 1.14 -20.27 11.70
N PHE A 109 1.95 -19.22 11.73
CA PHE A 109 1.49 -17.84 11.56
C PHE A 109 1.70 -17.43 10.11
N LEU A 110 0.73 -16.71 9.54
CA LEU A 110 0.77 -16.24 8.15
C LEU A 110 0.47 -14.74 8.06
N GLY A 111 0.94 -14.11 6.98
CA GLY A 111 0.67 -12.71 6.67
C GLY A 111 1.84 -11.77 6.95
N GLN A 112 1.55 -10.47 7.01
CA GLN A 112 2.60 -9.43 7.00
C GLN A 112 3.24 -9.14 8.37
N PHE A 113 2.76 -9.80 9.44
CA PHE A 113 3.29 -9.66 10.80
C PHE A 113 4.07 -10.87 11.28
N THR A 114 4.51 -11.73 10.36
CA THR A 114 5.43 -12.84 10.64
C THR A 114 6.85 -12.48 10.26
N GLU A 115 7.82 -13.24 10.76
CA GLU A 115 9.22 -13.10 10.40
C GLU A 115 9.55 -14.03 9.23
N LEU A 116 9.95 -13.41 8.11
CA LEU A 116 10.45 -14.05 6.90
C LEU A 116 11.69 -13.29 6.44
N SER A 117 12.83 -13.97 6.44
CA SER A 117 14.14 -13.33 6.20
C SER A 117 14.34 -12.98 4.74
N GLY A 118 14.88 -11.78 4.49
CA GLY A 118 15.24 -11.31 3.15
C GLY A 118 14.07 -10.82 2.29
N ASP A 119 12.83 -10.89 2.79
CA ASP A 119 11.61 -10.45 2.10
C ASP A 119 11.08 -9.11 2.67
N VAL A 120 10.18 -8.47 1.93
CA VAL A 120 9.65 -7.13 2.22
C VAL A 120 8.14 -7.17 2.45
N VAL A 121 7.73 -6.81 3.67
CA VAL A 121 6.32 -6.62 4.05
C VAL A 121 5.67 -5.50 3.21
N PHE A 122 4.34 -5.38 3.23
CA PHE A 122 3.50 -4.52 2.36
C PHE A 122 3.20 -5.15 0.99
N THR A 123 3.99 -6.13 0.58
CA THR A 123 3.74 -6.88 -0.66
C THR A 123 2.73 -8.01 -0.43
N VAL A 124 2.00 -8.34 -1.49
CA VAL A 124 1.21 -9.59 -1.53
C VAL A 124 2.15 -10.80 -1.47
N GLU A 125 3.31 -10.69 -2.13
CA GLU A 125 4.36 -11.72 -2.19
C GLU A 125 4.77 -12.22 -0.81
N TYR A 126 5.01 -11.32 0.15
CA TYR A 126 5.36 -11.70 1.53
C TYR A 126 4.38 -12.68 2.17
N SER A 127 3.09 -12.45 1.94
CA SER A 127 2.02 -13.30 2.48
C SER A 127 1.94 -14.63 1.76
N ILE A 128 2.16 -14.64 0.43
CA ILE A 128 2.21 -15.85 -0.39
C ILE A 128 3.41 -16.71 0.02
N HIS A 129 4.61 -16.13 0.11
CA HIS A 129 5.80 -16.85 0.56
C HIS A 129 5.61 -17.45 1.96
N GLY A 130 5.08 -16.69 2.91
CA GLY A 130 4.75 -17.21 4.24
C GLY A 130 3.81 -18.43 4.17
N ALA A 131 2.77 -18.36 3.33
CA ALA A 131 1.87 -19.49 3.12
C ALA A 131 2.57 -20.70 2.48
N MET A 132 3.44 -20.48 1.49
CA MET A 132 4.23 -21.56 0.87
C MET A 132 5.12 -22.26 1.89
N HIS A 133 5.83 -21.52 2.74
CA HIS A 133 6.66 -22.09 3.80
C HIS A 133 5.86 -23.00 4.73
N ALA A 134 4.71 -22.54 5.23
CA ALA A 134 3.85 -23.33 6.11
C ALA A 134 3.28 -24.59 5.44
N VAL A 135 2.72 -24.43 4.24
CA VAL A 135 2.08 -25.55 3.52
C VAL A 135 3.09 -26.59 3.09
N TYR A 136 4.26 -26.17 2.60
CA TYR A 136 5.27 -27.11 2.10
C TYR A 136 5.84 -27.97 3.22
N GLU A 137 6.10 -27.37 4.39
CA GLU A 137 6.57 -28.09 5.56
C GLU A 137 5.52 -29.08 6.08
N PHE A 138 4.30 -28.63 6.37
CA PHE A 138 3.30 -29.47 7.02
C PHE A 138 2.71 -30.58 6.15
N PHE A 139 2.71 -30.39 4.82
CA PHE A 139 2.18 -31.38 3.89
C PHE A 139 3.27 -32.11 3.10
N GLY A 140 4.55 -31.92 3.43
CA GLY A 140 5.67 -32.62 2.80
C GLY A 140 5.73 -32.40 1.28
N VAL A 141 5.50 -31.16 0.83
CA VAL A 141 5.54 -30.84 -0.59
C VAL A 141 6.98 -30.86 -1.09
N ASP A 142 7.32 -31.85 -1.93
CA ASP A 142 8.65 -31.98 -2.54
C ASP A 142 8.82 -31.02 -3.73
N ARG A 143 8.86 -29.72 -3.42
CA ARG A 143 9.13 -28.65 -4.38
C ARG A 143 9.88 -27.52 -3.69
N SER A 144 10.82 -26.89 -4.40
CA SER A 144 11.50 -25.70 -3.90
C SER A 144 10.58 -24.48 -3.88
N ILE A 145 10.63 -23.71 -2.80
CA ILE A 145 10.05 -22.36 -2.75
C ILE A 145 10.92 -21.42 -3.59
N PRO A 146 10.35 -20.59 -4.48
CA PRO A 146 11.12 -19.61 -5.24
C PRO A 146 11.95 -18.70 -4.33
N PRO A 147 13.24 -18.48 -4.63
CA PRO A 147 14.08 -17.61 -3.81
C PRO A 147 13.70 -16.15 -4.02
N ILE A 148 13.80 -15.35 -2.95
CA ILE A 148 13.64 -13.90 -3.03
C ILE A 148 14.79 -13.31 -3.84
N TYR A 149 14.47 -12.52 -4.87
CA TYR A 149 15.47 -11.90 -5.73
C TYR A 149 16.29 -10.84 -4.98
N GLN A 150 17.60 -11.05 -4.90
CA GLN A 150 18.54 -10.17 -4.20
C GLN A 150 19.30 -9.29 -5.21
N GLY A 151 18.61 -8.29 -5.78
CA GLY A 151 19.12 -7.49 -6.90
C GLY A 151 20.49 -6.84 -6.68
N LEU A 152 20.77 -6.36 -5.46
CA LEU A 152 22.07 -5.75 -5.13
C LEU A 152 23.27 -6.72 -5.14
N ARG A 153 23.02 -8.03 -5.26
CA ARG A 153 24.10 -9.02 -5.47
C ARG A 153 24.56 -9.07 -6.92
N ASP A 154 23.80 -8.55 -7.88
CA ASP A 154 24.24 -8.40 -9.27
C ASP A 154 25.03 -7.09 -9.43
N PRO A 155 26.34 -7.14 -9.76
CA PRO A 155 27.16 -5.93 -9.92
C PRO A 155 26.60 -4.93 -10.93
N LYS A 156 25.91 -5.41 -11.98
CA LYS A 156 25.30 -4.55 -13.00
C LYS A 156 24.12 -3.77 -12.43
N VAL A 157 23.31 -4.42 -11.59
CA VAL A 157 22.18 -3.77 -10.90
C VAL A 157 22.71 -2.78 -9.88
N SER A 158 23.73 -3.15 -9.10
CA SER A 158 24.34 -2.27 -8.09
C SER A 158 24.97 -1.03 -8.70
N LEU A 159 25.67 -1.16 -9.84
CA LEU A 159 26.20 0.00 -10.55
C LEU A 159 25.09 0.93 -11.04
N LYS A 160 24.00 0.38 -11.59
CA LYS A 160 22.84 1.17 -12.02
C LYS A 160 22.15 1.87 -10.85
N ALA A 161 22.01 1.20 -9.72
CA ALA A 161 21.44 1.77 -8.50
C ALA A 161 22.31 2.93 -7.99
N LEU A 162 23.64 2.77 -7.98
CA LEU A 162 24.57 3.84 -7.61
C LEU A 162 24.46 5.03 -8.57
N GLN A 163 24.44 4.79 -9.88
CA GLN A 163 24.26 5.85 -10.88
C GLN A 163 22.94 6.60 -10.70
N ALA A 164 21.85 5.90 -10.37
CA ALA A 164 20.54 6.51 -10.13
C ALA A 164 20.53 7.37 -8.85
N ALA A 165 21.25 6.98 -7.81
CA ALA A 165 21.32 7.73 -6.55
C ALA A 165 22.04 9.08 -6.66
N PHE A 166 22.86 9.29 -7.70
CA PHE A 166 23.57 10.55 -7.96
C PHE A 166 23.00 11.32 -9.16
N LYS A 167 21.82 10.95 -9.65
CA LYS A 167 21.05 11.76 -10.60
C LYS A 167 20.13 12.69 -9.82
#